data_AF-A0A962MSW6-F1
#
_entry.id   AF-A0A962MSW6-F1
#
_cell.length_a   1.000
_cell.length_b   1.000
_cell.length_c   1.000
_cell.angle_alpha   90.00
_cell.angle_beta   90.00
_cell.angle_gamma   90.00
#
_symmetry.space_group_name_H-M   'P 1'
#
loop_
_entity.id
_entity.type
_entity.pdbx_description
1 polymer ?
#
loop_
_entity_poly.entity_id
_entity_poly.type
_entity_poly.pdbx_seq_one_letter_code
_entity_poly.pdbx_strand_id
1 'polypeptide(L)' 'MSEHYEKHAEQVTSAFLELLDGDVRARISDEHRQELAMLVEAAISTAVLEQLEHAADQVSALSQSIRHGAEHYDKTG' A
#
# COMPACT_ATOMS: atom_id res chain seq x y z
N MET A 1 7.05 -6.69 12.03
CA MET A 1 6.63 -5.88 10.87
C MET A 1 6.97 -6.70 9.62
N SER A 2 6.14 -6.64 8.58
CA SER A 2 6.34 -7.44 7.37
C SER A 2 7.38 -6.75 6.48
N GLU A 3 8.56 -7.33 6.30
CA GLU A 3 9.71 -6.83 5.49
C GLU A 3 9.43 -6.75 3.97
N HIS A 4 8.16 -6.81 3.57
CA HIS A 4 7.76 -7.08 2.19
C HIS A 4 8.06 -5.91 1.24
N TYR A 5 8.20 -4.69 1.77
CA TYR A 5 8.46 -3.48 1.00
C TYR A 5 9.77 -2.78 1.39
N GLU A 6 10.55 -3.35 2.31
CA GLU A 6 11.79 -2.77 2.85
C GLU A 6 12.73 -2.28 1.74
N LYS A 7 13.11 -3.16 0.80
CA LYS A 7 13.99 -2.80 -0.33
C LYS A 7 13.44 -1.70 -1.22
N HIS A 8 12.12 -1.67 -1.41
CA HIS A 8 11.50 -0.65 -2.25
C HIS A 8 11.48 0.71 -1.52
N ALA A 9 11.20 0.70 -0.22
CA ALA A 9 11.25 1.89 0.61
C ALA A 9 12.66 2.48 0.72
N GLU A 10 13.69 1.63 0.83
CA GLU A 10 15.09 2.05 0.76
C GLU A 10 15.45 2.70 -0.58
N GLN A 11 14.98 2.13 -1.70
CA GLN A 11 15.21 2.68 -3.04
C GLN A 11 14.54 4.04 -3.22
N VAL A 12 13.27 4.17 -2.81
CA VAL A 12 12.53 5.45 -2.87
C VAL A 12 13.21 6.50 -2.00
N THR A 13 13.62 6.12 -0.79
CA THR A 13 14.35 6.99 0.13
C THR A 13 15.69 7.43 -0.46
N SER A 14 16.43 6.50 -1.07
CA SER A 14 17.71 6.81 -1.73
C SER A 14 17.53 7.77 -2.90
N ALA A 15 16.55 7.53 -3.76
CA ALA A 15 16.21 8.41 -4.88
C ALA A 15 15.80 9.82 -4.40
N PHE A 16 15.02 9.91 -3.32
CA PHE A 16 14.66 11.19 -2.72
C PHE A 16 15.89 11.95 -2.21
N LEU A 17 16.81 11.26 -1.53
CA LEU A 17 18.02 11.87 -0.99
C LEU A 17 19.02 12.26 -2.08
N GLU A 18 18.97 11.64 -3.26
CA GLU A 18 19.75 12.03 -4.44
C GLU A 18 19.28 13.33 -5.08
N LEU A 19 18.04 13.76 -4.83
CA LEU A 19 17.52 15.06 -5.29
C LEU A 19 18.00 16.24 -4.43
N LEU A 20 18.62 15.96 -3.28
CA LEU A 20 19.13 16.99 -2.38
C LEU A 20 20.53 17.43 -2.80
N ASP A 21 20.82 18.72 -2.62
CA ASP A 21 22.17 19.26 -2.76
C ASP A 21 23.16 18.50 -1.87
N GLY A 22 24.40 18.32 -2.35
CA GLY A 22 25.42 17.52 -1.67
C GLY A 22 25.67 17.92 -0.21
N ASP A 23 25.67 19.22 0.08
CA ASP A 23 25.86 19.76 1.44
C ASP A 23 24.68 19.42 2.37
N VAL A 24 23.47 19.41 1.84
CA VAL A 24 22.26 19.05 2.60
C VAL A 24 22.22 17.54 2.81
N ARG A 25 22.51 16.76 1.75
CA ARG A 25 22.59 15.30 1.83
C ARG A 25 23.65 14.84 2.83
N ALA A 26 24.81 15.49 2.89
CA ALA A 26 25.89 15.14 3.82
C ALA A 26 25.54 15.39 5.29
N ARG A 27 24.55 16.25 5.57
CA ARG A 27 24.08 16.54 6.94
C ARG A 27 23.03 15.57 7.46
N ILE A 28 22.51 14.69 6.60
CA ILE A 28 21.53 13.67 6.96
C ILE A 28 22.29 12.40 7.36
N SER A 29 22.23 12.05 8.65
CA SER A 29 22.80 10.82 9.19
C SER A 29 22.07 9.58 8.66
N ASP A 30 22.74 8.44 8.72
CA ASP A 30 22.17 7.17 8.29
C ASP A 30 20.93 6.78 9.11
N GLU A 31 20.88 7.15 10.38
CA GLU A 31 19.70 6.97 11.25
C GLU A 31 18.47 7.70 10.70
N HIS A 32 18.62 8.96 10.25
CA HIS A 32 17.52 9.69 9.63
C HIS A 32 17.10 9.07 8.28
N ARG A 33 18.04 8.50 7.52
CA ARG A 33 17.72 7.79 6.27
C ARG A 33 16.92 6.52 6.57
N GLN A 34 17.31 5.79 7.60
CA GLN A 34 16.64 4.56 7.99
C GLN A 34 15.24 4.84 8.55
N GLU A 35 15.09 5.89 9.35
CA GLU A 35 13.78 6.34 9.81
C GLU A 35 12.86 6.74 8.65
N LEU A 36 13.38 7.48 7.67
CA LEU A 36 12.64 7.83 6.47
C LEU A 36 12.23 6.58 5.67
N ALA A 37 13.13 5.60 5.52
CA ALA A 37 12.82 4.35 4.84
C ALA A 37 11.70 3.58 5.57
N MET A 38 11.74 3.50 6.90
CA MET A 38 10.65 2.87 7.67
C MET A 38 9.31 3.60 7.50
N LEU A 39 9.30 4.93 7.47
CA LEU A 39 8.09 5.72 7.25
C LEU A 39 7.51 5.50 5.85
N VAL A 40 8.37 5.44 4.84
CA VAL A 40 7.98 5.13 3.46
C VAL A 40 7.41 3.71 3.36
N GLU A 41 8.06 2.73 4.00
CA GLU A 41 7.57 1.34 4.04
C GLU A 41 6.19 1.23 4.68
N ALA A 42 5.98 1.91 5.80
CA ALA A 42 4.69 1.95 6.48
C ALA A 42 3.60 2.56 5.58
N ALA A 43 3.90 3.67 4.92
CA ALA A 43 2.95 4.32 4.00
C ALA A 43 2.58 3.42 2.81
N ILE A 44 3.56 2.74 2.21
CA ILE A 44 3.33 1.77 1.11
C ILE A 44 2.44 0.62 1.61
N SER A 45 2.76 0.08 2.79
CA SER A 45 2.02 -1.04 3.38
C SER A 45 0.56 -0.67 3.65
N THR A 46 0.31 0.52 4.19
CA THR A 46 -1.05 1.04 4.41
C THR A 46 -1.81 1.21 3.09
N ALA A 47 -1.20 1.84 2.08
CA ALA A 47 -1.84 2.03 0.79
C ALA A 47 -2.20 0.68 0.11
N VAL A 48 -1.32 -0.32 0.21
CA VAL A 48 -1.61 -1.66 -0.32
C VAL A 48 -2.75 -2.33 0.45
N LEU A 49 -2.77 -2.22 1.78
CA LEU A 49 -3.84 -2.78 2.60
C LEU A 49 -5.20 -2.20 2.22
N GLU A 50 -5.30 -0.88 2.07
CA GLU A 50 -6.54 -0.20 1.65
C GLU A 50 -7.03 -0.72 0.28
N GLN A 51 -6.12 -0.93 -0.68
CA GLN A 51 -6.49 -1.48 -1.98
C GLN A 51 -6.99 -2.94 -1.88
N LEU A 52 -6.39 -3.74 -1.00
CA LEU A 52 -6.84 -5.12 -0.75
C LEU A 52 -8.22 -5.14 -0.09
N GLU A 53 -8.48 -4.24 0.86
CA GLU A 53 -9.80 -4.09 1.47
C GLU A 53 -10.86 -3.70 0.42
N HIS A 54 -10.56 -2.75 -0.46
CA HIS A 54 -11.46 -2.39 -1.55
C HIS A 54 -11.75 -3.57 -2.50
N ALA A 55 -10.74 -4.38 -2.84
CA ALA A 55 -10.95 -5.56 -3.66
C ALA A 55 -11.82 -6.61 -2.95
N ALA A 56 -11.63 -6.80 -1.64
CA ALA A 56 -12.45 -7.70 -0.83
C ALA A 56 -13.92 -7.24 -0.78
N ASP A 57 -14.15 -5.94 -0.61
CA ASP A 57 -15.50 -5.35 -0.63
C ASP A 57 -16.21 -5.58 -1.97
N GLN A 58 -15.49 -5.42 -3.09
CA GLN A 58 -16.03 -5.68 -4.42
C GLN A 58 -16.44 -7.15 -4.60
N VAL A 59 -15.62 -8.10 -4.12
CA VAL A 59 -15.94 -9.53 -4.16
C VAL A 59 -17.16 -9.85 -3.30
N SER A 60 -17.27 -9.23 -2.12
CA SER A 60 -18.42 -9.38 -1.24
C SER A 60 -19.70 -8.86 -1.90
N ALA A 61 -19.66 -7.66 -2.47
CA ALA A 61 -20.80 -7.06 -3.17
C ALA A 61 -21.26 -7.91 -4.37
N LEU A 62 -20.32 -8.41 -5.18
CA LEU A 62 -20.62 -9.31 -6.28
C LEU A 62 -21.30 -10.59 -5.79
N SER A 63 -20.76 -11.20 -4.73
CA SER A 63 -21.33 -12.42 -4.14
C SER A 63 -22.76 -12.21 -3.64
N GLN A 64 -23.03 -11.06 -3.02
CA GLN A 64 -24.38 -10.67 -2.59
C GLN A 64 -25.33 -10.47 -3.78
N SER A 65 -24.86 -9.83 -4.84
CA SER A 65 -25.64 -9.64 -6.08
C SER A 65 -26.01 -10.97 -6.74
N ILE A 66 -25.08 -11.92 -6.79
CA ILE A 66 -25.33 -13.26 -7.34
C ILE A 66 -26.41 -13.98 -6.51
N ARG A 67 -26.29 -13.93 -5.17
CA ARG A 67 -27.29 -14.53 -4.29
C ARG A 67 -28.67 -13.91 -4.47
N HIS A 68 -28.74 -12.58 -4.52
CA HIS A 68 -30.00 -11.88 -4.74
C HIS A 68 -30.64 -12.26 -6.09
N GLY A 69 -29.85 -12.36 -7.15
CA GLY A 69 -30.31 -12.83 -8.46
C GLY A 69 -30.88 -14.25 -8.41
N ALA A 70 -30.19 -15.17 -7.72
CA ALA A 70 -30.66 -16.54 -7.55
C ALA A 70 -31.97 -16.63 -6.74
N GLU A 71 -32.11 -15.84 -5.68
CA GLU A 71 -33.32 -15.80 -4.83
C GLU A 71 -34.57 -15.28 -5.56
N HIS A 72 -34.39 -14.54 -6.66
CA HIS A 72 -35.47 -13.94 -7.44
C HIS A 72 -35.69 -14.61 -8.80
N TYR A 73 -34.81 -15.54 -9.19
CA TYR A 73 -34.86 -16.23 -10.47
C TYR A 73 -36.19 -16.97 -10.70
N ASP A 74 -36.72 -17.64 -9.67
CA ASP A 74 -37.97 -18.41 -9.74
C ASP A 74 -39.25 -17.58 -9.50
N LYS A 75 -39.15 -16.30 -9.12
CA LYS A 75 -40.33 -15.46 -8.80
C LYS A 75 -40.99 -14.81 -10.02
N THR A 76 -40.44 -15.04 -11.21
CA THR A 76 -40.93 -14.54 -12.51
C THR A 76 -41.54 -15.62 -13.41
N GLY A 77 -41.80 -16.83 -12.89
CA GLY A 77 -42.52 -17.91 -13.58
C GLY A 77 -44.01 -17.89 -13.34
#